data_AF-A0A059AUZ8-F1
#
_entry.id   AF-A0A059AUZ8-F1
#
_cell.length_a   1.000
_cell.length_b   1.000
_cell.length_c   1.000
_cell.angle_alpha   90.00
_cell.angle_beta   90.00
_cell.angle_gamma   90.00
#
_symmetry.space_group_name_H-M   'P 1'
#
loop_
_entity.id
_entity.type
_entity.pdbx_description
1 polymer ?
#
loop_
_entity_poly.entity_id
_entity_poly.type
_entity_poly.pdbx_seq_one_letter_code
_entity_poly.pdbx_strand_id
1 'polypeptide(L)' 'MAVATMVSSAGGLLAMLTEDHPRLKLHALSNLNKCVDYYWPEISTSVPM' A
#
# COMPACT_ATOMS: atom_id res chain seq x y z
N MET A 1 7.86 1.37 -27.06
CA MET A 1 8.40 1.07 -25.71
C MET A 1 7.21 1.01 -24.77
N ALA A 2 6.75 -0.18 -24.38
CA ALA A 2 5.72 -0.28 -23.35
C ALA A 2 6.39 0.15 -22.05
N VAL A 3 6.14 1.39 -21.61
CA VAL A 3 6.35 1.75 -20.21
C VAL A 3 5.54 0.73 -19.44
N ALA A 4 6.20 -0.14 -18.69
CA ALA A 4 5.55 -0.80 -17.59
C ALA A 4 5.07 0.37 -16.73
N THR A 5 3.81 0.79 -16.93
CA THR A 5 3.07 1.54 -15.93
C THR A 5 3.19 0.67 -14.70
N MET A 6 4.18 1.00 -13.88
CA MET A 6 4.47 0.38 -12.60
C MET A 6 3.12 0.18 -11.94
N VAL A 7 2.70 -1.07 -11.90
CA VAL A 7 1.42 -1.43 -11.30
C VAL A 7 1.44 -0.95 -9.86
N SER A 8 0.26 -0.61 -9.37
CA SER A 8 -0.08 -0.47 -7.96
C SER A 8 0.22 0.88 -7.33
N SER A 9 -0.81 1.72 -7.35
CA SER A 9 -1.16 2.54 -6.18
C SER A 9 -1.07 1.73 -4.87
N ALA A 10 -0.79 2.41 -3.76
CA ALA A 10 -0.83 1.82 -2.42
C ALA A 10 -2.26 1.42 -2.00
N GLY A 11 -3.29 1.88 -2.71
CA GLY A 11 -4.70 1.64 -2.42
C GLY A 11 -5.09 0.16 -2.22
N GLY A 12 -4.50 -0.76 -2.99
CA GLY A 12 -4.76 -2.20 -2.80
C GLY A 12 -4.23 -2.72 -1.46
N LEU A 13 -3.05 -2.26 -1.03
CA LEU A 13 -2.47 -2.63 0.27
C LEU A 13 -3.22 -1.94 1.42
N LEU A 14 -3.62 -0.68 1.22
CA LEU A 14 -4.44 0.05 2.19
C LEU A 14 -5.81 -0.62 2.40
N ALA A 15 -6.44 -1.12 1.33
CA ALA A 15 -7.67 -1.91 1.42
C ALA A 15 -7.45 -3.23 2.17
N MET A 16 -6.28 -3.88 2.00
CA MET A 16 -5.95 -5.07 2.80
C MET A 16 -5.79 -4.76 4.30
N LEU A 17 -5.48 -3.50 4.68
CA LEU A 17 -5.47 -3.08 6.08
C LEU A 17 -6.87 -2.92 6.67
N THR A 18 -7.90 -2.69 5.85
CA THR A 18 -9.28 -2.55 6.32
C THR A 18 -9.98 -3.89 6.54
N GLU A 19 -9.41 -5.00 6.07
CA GLU A 19 -9.98 -6.34 6.22
C GLU A 19 -9.83 -6.93 7.63
N ASP A 20 -10.81 -7.76 8.03
CA ASP A 20 -10.84 -8.49 9.31
C ASP A 20 -9.97 -9.77 9.27
N HIS A 21 -8.80 -9.66 8.63
CA HIS A 21 -7.89 -10.78 8.43
C HIS A 21 -6.46 -10.39 8.85
N PRO A 22 -5.98 -10.84 10.03
CA PRO A 22 -4.70 -10.42 10.57
C PRO A 22 -3.50 -10.80 9.68
N ARG A 23 -3.60 -11.90 8.93
CA ARG A 23 -2.56 -12.31 7.96
C ARG A 23 -2.47 -11.38 6.75
N LEU A 24 -3.61 -10.89 6.28
CA LEU A 24 -3.69 -9.91 5.18
C LEU A 24 -3.12 -8.56 5.63
N LYS A 25 -3.43 -8.11 6.85
CA LYS A 25 -2.83 -6.92 7.45
C LYS A 25 -1.30 -7.01 7.51
N LEU A 26 -0.77 -8.13 7.96
CA LEU A 26 0.68 -8.31 8.06
C LEU A 26 1.35 -8.30 6.68
N HIS A 27 0.72 -8.95 5.69
CA HIS A 27 1.17 -8.89 4.29
C HIS A 27 1.14 -7.45 3.75
N ALA A 28 0.06 -6.72 3.99
CA ALA A 28 -0.12 -5.34 3.57
C ALA A 28 0.96 -4.43 4.17
N LEU A 29 1.19 -4.50 5.48
CA LEU A 29 2.22 -3.72 6.17
C LEU A 29 3.62 -4.05 5.65
N SER A 30 3.93 -5.33 5.43
CA SER A 30 5.25 -5.75 4.95
C SER A 30 5.54 -5.23 3.54
N ASN A 31 4.52 -5.17 2.68
CA ASN A 31 4.65 -4.59 1.34
C ASN A 31 4.65 -3.06 1.36
N LEU A 32 3.80 -2.42 2.17
CA LEU A 32 3.78 -0.97 2.35
C LEU A 32 5.14 -0.47 2.81
N ASN A 33 5.79 -1.15 3.76
CA ASN A 33 7.11 -0.79 4.24
C ASN A 33 8.21 -0.85 3.16
N LYS A 34 8.03 -1.64 2.10
CA LYS A 34 9.00 -1.71 0.98
C LYS A 34 8.82 -0.60 -0.04
N CYS A 35 7.64 0.02 -0.09
CA CYS A 35 7.31 1.03 -1.07
C CYS A 35 6.90 2.37 -0.44
N VAL A 36 7.05 2.50 0.89
CA VAL A 36 6.69 3.69 1.66
C VAL A 36 7.41 4.93 1.15
N ASP A 37 8.68 4.80 0.76
CA ASP A 37 9.47 5.92 0.24
C ASP A 37 8.94 6.44 -1.10
N TYR A 38 8.33 5.58 -1.91
CA TYR A 38 7.79 5.93 -3.23
C TYR A 38 6.33 6.40 -3.18
N TYR A 39 5.52 5.86 -2.27
CA TYR A 39 4.08 6.12 -2.20
C TYR A 39 3.64 6.86 -0.92
N TRP A 40 4.58 7.45 -0.17
CA TRP A 40 4.27 8.27 1.01
C TRP A 40 3.17 9.33 0.78
N PRO A 41 3.14 10.05 -0.37
CA PRO A 41 2.07 11.03 -0.63
C PRO A 41 0.68 10.40 -0.66
N GLU A 42 0.55 9.13 -1.05
CA GLU A 42 -0.73 8.41 -1.09
C GLU A 42 -1.04 7.80 0.29
N ILE A 43 -0.06 7.16 0.92
CA ILE A 43 -0.20 6.51 2.23
C ILE A 43 -0.59 7.52 3.32
N SER A 44 0.07 8.69 3.34
CA SER A 44 -0.19 9.75 4.33
C SER A 44 -1.61 10.31 4.27
N THR A 45 -2.32 10.18 3.15
CA THR A 45 -3.74 10.58 3.07
C THR A 45 -4.68 9.58 3.73
N SER A 46 -4.26 8.32 3.82
CA SER A 46 -5.05 7.23 4.43
C SER A 46 -4.74 7.03 5.91
N VAL A 47 -3.65 7.60 6.42
CA VAL A 47 -3.32 7.61 7.85
C VAL A 47 -3.73 8.96 8.42
N PRO A 48 -4.85 9.06 9.17
CA PRO A 48 -5.18 10.29 9.86
C PRO A 48 -4.08 10.63 10.87
N MET A 49 -3.61 11.88 10.84
CA MET A 49 -2.71 12.49 11.84
C MET A 49 -3.42 12.72 13.16
#